data_AF-A0A7S0Q8K2-F1
#
_entry.id   AF-A0A7S0Q8K2-F1
#
_cell.length_a   1.000
_cell.length_b   1.000
_cell.length_c   1.000
_cell.angle_alpha   90.00
_cell.angle_beta   90.00
_cell.angle_gamma   90.00
#
_symmetry.space_group_name_H-M   'P 1'
#
loop_
_entity.id
_entity.type
_entity.pdbx_description
1 polymer ?
#
loop_
_entity_poly.entity_id
_entity_poly.type
_entity_poly.pdbx_seq_one_letter_code
_entity_poly.pdbx_strand_id
1 'polypeptide(L)'
;QPLHQTKVLRWRDTFTKLAVFGLTQFGRALFLDADTLAIGSLVELVAWPMPDGVSIAAVQDYKMNRKANVSYWSNEFNTGVMLVRPNATFFHALLDAMRGDELAYSFNMGSDQQLLASFVGT
;
A
#
# COMPACT_ATOMS: atom_id res chain seq x y z
N GLN A 1 -7.03 -4.94 -21.61
CA GLN A 1 -5.88 -4.15 -22.11
C GLN A 1 -4.68 -4.37 -21.18
N PRO A 2 -3.44 -4.34 -21.70
CA PRO A 2 -2.24 -4.42 -20.87
C PRO A 2 -2.20 -3.25 -19.86
N LEU A 3 -1.88 -3.53 -18.59
CA LEU A 3 -1.95 -2.57 -17.48
C LEU A 3 -0.99 -1.36 -17.63
N HIS A 4 -0.01 -1.41 -18.54
CA HIS A 4 0.94 -0.32 -18.78
C HIS A 4 0.44 0.79 -19.71
N GLN A 5 -0.77 0.67 -20.28
CA GLN A 5 -1.32 1.62 -21.26
C GLN A 5 -2.36 2.60 -20.68
N THR A 6 -2.48 2.73 -19.36
CA THR A 6 -3.37 3.72 -18.75
C THR A 6 -2.84 5.14 -18.96
N LYS A 7 -3.64 6.01 -19.58
CA LYS A 7 -3.34 7.44 -19.84
C LYS A 7 -3.09 8.28 -18.57
N VAL A 8 -3.23 7.69 -17.38
CA VAL A 8 -3.08 8.36 -16.10
C VAL A 8 -1.65 8.12 -15.58
N LEU A 9 -0.71 8.97 -16.01
CA LEU A 9 0.71 8.92 -15.60
C LEU A 9 0.91 8.92 -14.08
N ARG A 10 -0.03 9.51 -13.33
CA ARG A 10 -0.05 9.59 -11.86
C ARG A 10 0.10 8.23 -11.16
N TRP A 11 -0.39 7.17 -11.78
CA TRP A 11 -0.52 5.86 -11.14
C TRP A 11 0.54 4.84 -11.56
N ARG A 12 1.43 5.20 -12.50
CA ARG A 12 2.36 4.24 -13.12
C ARG A 12 3.18 3.47 -12.08
N ASP A 13 3.67 4.19 -11.07
CA ASP A 13 4.54 3.60 -10.05
C ASP A 13 3.70 2.87 -8.96
N THR A 14 2.48 3.35 -8.69
CA THR A 14 1.48 2.69 -7.83
C THR A 14 1.04 1.33 -8.39
N PHE A 15 0.88 1.19 -9.71
CA PHE A 15 0.46 -0.08 -10.34
C PHE A 15 1.43 -1.23 -10.03
N THR A 16 2.75 -0.96 -10.08
CA THR A 16 3.75 -2.00 -9.82
C THR A 16 3.77 -2.40 -8.34
N LYS A 17 3.65 -1.43 -7.43
CA LYS A 17 3.59 -1.68 -5.99
C LYS A 17 2.38 -2.55 -5.60
N LEU A 18 1.21 -2.24 -6.14
CA LEU A 18 -0.03 -2.97 -5.83
C LEU A 18 -0.09 -4.37 -6.45
N ALA A 19 0.77 -4.68 -7.44
CA ALA A 19 0.86 -6.02 -8.00
C ALA A 19 1.18 -7.10 -6.94
N VAL A 20 1.74 -6.72 -5.79
CA VAL A 20 1.98 -7.61 -4.65
C VAL A 20 0.70 -8.32 -4.16
N PHE A 21 -0.46 -7.65 -4.25
CA PHE A 21 -1.75 -8.25 -3.88
C PHE A 21 -2.22 -9.32 -4.86
N GLY A 22 -1.69 -9.34 -6.09
CA GLY A 22 -1.99 -10.33 -7.11
C GLY A 22 -1.10 -11.59 -7.04
N LEU A 23 -0.12 -11.65 -6.13
CA LEU A 23 0.81 -12.79 -6.01
C LEU A 23 0.19 -13.96 -5.24
N THR A 24 -0.96 -14.45 -5.70
CA THR A 24 -1.79 -15.46 -5.01
C THR A 24 -1.15 -16.84 -4.87
N GLN A 25 0.01 -17.06 -5.48
CA GLN A 25 0.84 -18.25 -5.22
C GLN A 25 1.48 -18.24 -3.82
N PHE A 26 1.50 -17.10 -3.13
CA PHE A 26 2.01 -16.97 -1.76
C PHE A 26 0.87 -16.76 -0.77
N GLY A 27 0.94 -17.42 0.39
CA GLY A 27 -0.02 -17.19 1.48
C GLY A 27 0.16 -15.82 2.15
N ARG A 28 1.40 -15.31 2.18
CA ARG A 28 1.79 -13.98 2.67
C ARG A 28 3.01 -13.50 1.89
N ALA A 29 3.15 -12.19 1.75
CA ALA A 29 4.35 -11.55 1.24
C ALA A 29 4.70 -10.32 2.08
N LEU A 30 5.98 -10.14 2.41
CA LEU A 30 6.47 -8.91 3.01
C LEU A 30 6.99 -8.01 1.88
N PHE A 31 6.33 -6.86 1.71
CA PHE A 31 6.72 -5.83 0.77
C PHE A 31 7.60 -4.79 1.47
N LEU A 32 8.65 -4.36 0.77
CA LEU A 32 9.60 -3.33 1.18
C LEU A 32 9.80 -2.38 -0.01
N ASP A 33 9.68 -1.07 0.20
CA ASP A 33 10.05 -0.07 -0.80
C ASP A 33 11.56 -0.15 -1.09
N ALA A 34 11.97 0.21 -2.30
CA ALA A 34 13.35 0.06 -2.76
C ALA A 34 14.38 0.92 -1.99
N ASP A 35 13.92 1.90 -1.23
CA ASP A 35 14.71 2.77 -0.36
C ASP A 35 14.69 2.35 1.12
N THR A 36 14.11 1.19 1.44
CA THR A 36 14.18 0.62 2.78
C THR A 36 15.42 -0.27 2.96
N LEU A 37 16.04 -0.17 4.13
CA LEU A 37 17.18 -0.99 4.52
C LEU A 37 16.79 -1.91 5.68
N ALA A 38 16.81 -3.22 5.44
CA ALA A 38 16.60 -4.21 6.48
C ALA A 38 17.86 -4.38 7.34
N ILE A 39 17.75 -4.11 8.64
CA ILE A 39 18.83 -4.32 9.60
C ILE A 39 18.43 -5.51 10.48
N GLY A 40 18.84 -6.70 10.09
CA GLY A 40 18.56 -7.95 10.81
C GLY A 40 17.55 -8.86 10.13
N SER A 41 17.09 -9.88 10.85
CA SER A 41 16.13 -10.87 10.35
C SER A 41 14.73 -10.27 10.24
N LEU A 42 14.02 -10.58 9.15
CA LEU A 42 12.62 -10.18 8.92
C LEU A 42 11.63 -11.33 9.16
N VAL A 43 12.09 -12.49 9.62
CA VAL A 43 11.26 -13.70 9.76
C VAL A 43 10.05 -13.45 10.65
N GLU A 44 10.23 -12.71 11.75
CA GLU A 44 9.15 -12.38 12.68
C GLU A 44 8.06 -11.52 12.02
N LEU A 45 8.43 -10.60 11.13
CA LEU A 45 7.48 -9.79 10.38
C LEU A 45 6.70 -10.65 9.38
N VAL A 46 7.34 -11.60 8.70
CA VAL A 46 6.66 -12.52 7.78
C VAL A 46 5.69 -13.44 8.54
N ALA A 47 6.07 -13.87 9.75
CA ALA A 47 5.26 -14.71 10.62
C ALA A 47 4.18 -13.95 11.41
N TRP A 48 4.18 -12.62 11.37
CA TRP A 48 3.31 -11.78 12.20
C TRP A 48 1.83 -12.19 12.06
N PRO A 49 1.09 -12.34 13.17
CA PRO A 49 -0.31 -12.75 13.10
C PRO A 49 -1.15 -11.67 12.39
N MET A 50 -1.80 -12.07 11.30
CA MET A 50 -2.79 -11.25 10.62
C MET A 50 -4.17 -11.87 10.83
N PRO A 51 -5.14 -11.14 11.43
CA PRO A 51 -6.51 -11.62 11.56
C PRO A 51 -7.09 -12.06 10.21
N ASP A 52 -8.07 -12.96 10.24
CA ASP A 52 -8.79 -13.37 9.04
C ASP A 52 -9.54 -12.18 8.42
N GLY A 53 -9.60 -12.15 7.10
CA GLY A 53 -10.19 -11.03 6.35
C GLY A 53 -9.30 -9.78 6.22
N VAL A 54 -8.18 -9.68 6.96
CA VAL A 54 -7.23 -8.58 6.82
C VAL A 54 -6.29 -8.81 5.63
N SER A 55 -6.24 -7.87 4.69
CA SER A 55 -5.40 -7.97 3.49
C SER A 55 -4.01 -7.34 3.64
N ILE A 56 -3.84 -6.46 4.63
CA ILE A 56 -2.61 -5.70 4.86
C ILE A 56 -2.37 -5.49 6.36
N ALA A 57 -1.13 -5.61 6.79
CA ALA A 57 -0.62 -5.05 8.04
C ALA A 57 0.55 -4.12 7.72
N ALA A 58 0.54 -2.92 8.27
CA ALA A 58 1.52 -1.87 8.00
C ALA A 58 1.88 -1.15 9.30
N VAL A 59 2.95 -0.35 9.25
CA VAL A 59 3.40 0.44 10.41
C VAL A 59 2.76 1.83 10.40
N GLN A 60 2.61 2.42 11.58
CA GLN A 60 2.13 3.80 11.69
C GLN A 60 3.11 4.77 11.02
N ASP A 61 2.59 5.78 10.32
CA ASP A 61 3.42 6.76 9.61
C ASP A 61 3.92 7.85 10.56
N TYR A 62 5.23 8.11 10.52
CA TYR A 62 5.92 9.10 11.34
C TYR A 62 6.15 10.37 10.54
N LYS A 63 5.58 11.49 10.98
CA LYS A 63 5.60 12.75 10.25
C LYS A 63 6.41 13.81 10.98
N MET A 64 7.07 14.67 10.20
CA MET A 64 7.81 15.83 10.69
C MET A 64 7.14 17.10 10.17
N ASN A 65 6.66 17.95 11.07
CA ASN A 65 6.28 19.32 10.75
C ASN A 65 7.52 20.23 10.86
N ARG A 66 8.19 20.47 9.73
CA ARG A 66 9.41 21.31 9.69
C ARG A 66 9.18 22.76 10.12
N LYS A 67 7.97 23.31 9.91
CA LYS A 67 7.66 24.69 10.32
C LYS A 67 7.50 24.82 11.83
N ALA A 68 6.90 23.82 12.46
CA ALA A 68 6.72 23.76 13.91
C ALA A 68 7.90 23.13 14.65
N ASN A 69 8.86 22.52 13.93
CA ASN A 69 9.94 21.71 14.48
C ASN A 69 9.45 20.61 15.45
N VAL A 70 8.34 19.97 15.08
CA VAL A 70 7.73 18.88 15.85
C VAL A 70 7.61 17.65 14.98
N SER A 71 7.88 16.48 15.56
CA SER A 71 7.60 15.19 14.96
C SER A 71 6.52 14.44 15.73
N TYR A 72 5.70 13.66 15.04
CA TYR A 72 4.58 12.95 15.64
C TYR A 72 4.23 11.69 14.83
N TRP A 73 3.67 10.70 15.53
CA TRP A 73 3.03 9.56 14.90
C TRP A 73 1.64 9.98 14.42
N SER A 74 1.36 9.80 13.13
CA SER A 74 0.06 10.13 12.54
C SER A 74 -0.91 8.96 12.65
N ASN A 75 -2.22 9.21 12.53
CA ASN A 75 -3.20 8.12 12.46
C ASN A 75 -3.23 7.40 11.09
N GLU A 76 -2.27 7.69 10.22
CA GLU A 76 -2.10 7.02 8.94
C GLU A 76 -1.06 5.90 9.07
N PHE A 77 -1.14 4.89 8.22
CA PHE A 77 -0.09 3.89 8.08
C PHE A 77 0.85 4.25 6.93
N ASN A 78 2.10 3.78 7.01
CA ASN A 78 3.11 3.92 5.99
C ASN A 78 3.14 2.67 5.11
N THR A 79 3.16 2.85 3.78
CA THR A 79 3.16 1.73 2.82
C THR A 79 4.55 1.30 2.38
N GLY A 80 5.61 1.88 2.94
CA GLY A 80 6.99 1.51 2.62
C GLY A 80 7.38 0.13 3.15
N VAL A 81 6.71 -0.36 4.19
CA VAL A 81 6.82 -1.73 4.67
C VAL A 81 5.43 -2.28 4.95
N MET A 82 5.05 -3.35 4.28
CA MET A 82 3.72 -3.95 4.41
C MET A 82 3.82 -5.48 4.43
N LEU A 83 3.19 -6.12 5.41
CA LEU A 83 2.87 -7.53 5.31
C LEU A 83 1.52 -7.65 4.60
N VAL A 84 1.51 -8.30 3.44
CA VAL A 84 0.30 -8.49 2.64
C VAL A 84 -0.14 -9.94 2.66
N ARG A 85 -1.45 -10.13 2.63
CA ARG A 85 -2.09 -11.40 2.29
C ARG A 85 -2.61 -11.27 0.85
N PRO A 86 -1.92 -11.83 -0.16
CA PRO A 86 -2.35 -11.72 -1.54
C PRO A 86 -3.79 -12.22 -1.73
N ASN A 87 -4.59 -11.46 -2.47
CA ASN A 87 -6.01 -11.69 -2.67
C ASN A 87 -6.41 -11.09 -4.01
N ALA A 88 -6.74 -11.95 -4.99
CA ALA A 88 -7.10 -11.50 -6.34
C ALA A 88 -8.32 -10.58 -6.35
N THR A 89 -9.33 -10.84 -5.50
CA THR A 89 -10.53 -9.99 -5.40
C THR A 89 -10.15 -8.59 -4.90
N PHE A 90 -9.33 -8.50 -3.86
CA PHE A 90 -8.85 -7.21 -3.34
C PHE A 90 -7.99 -6.48 -4.37
N PHE A 91 -7.09 -7.21 -5.06
CA PHE A 91 -6.25 -6.66 -6.11
C PHE A 91 -7.07 -6.09 -7.29
N HIS A 92 -8.08 -6.82 -7.76
CA HIS A 92 -8.96 -6.33 -8.81
C HIS A 92 -9.75 -5.10 -8.38
N ALA A 93 -10.23 -5.06 -7.13
CA ALA A 93 -10.91 -3.89 -6.60
C ALA A 93 -10.00 -2.65 -6.57
N LEU A 94 -8.72 -2.81 -6.20
CA LEU A 94 -7.72 -1.74 -6.29
C LEU A 94 -7.50 -1.26 -7.74
N LEU A 95 -7.38 -2.20 -8.69
CA LEU A 95 -7.21 -1.85 -10.11
C LEU A 95 -8.42 -1.10 -10.66
N ASP A 96 -9.63 -1.49 -10.27
CA ASP A 96 -10.85 -0.85 -10.71
C ASP A 96 -11.00 0.55 -10.10
N ALA A 97 -10.62 0.73 -8.83
CA ALA A 97 -10.54 2.05 -8.18
C ALA A 97 -9.54 2.99 -8.88
N MET A 98 -8.41 2.48 -9.37
CA MET A 98 -7.43 3.27 -10.12
C MET A 98 -7.89 3.62 -11.54
N ARG A 99 -8.83 2.83 -12.11
CA ARG A 99 -9.40 3.05 -13.45
C ARG A 99 -10.62 3.96 -13.43
N GLY A 100 -11.34 4.04 -12.32
CA GLY A 100 -12.53 4.87 -12.18
C GLY A 100 -12.19 6.36 -12.14
N ASP A 101 -12.82 7.15 -13.00
CA ASP A 101 -12.65 8.62 -13.06
C ASP A 101 -13.16 9.33 -11.79
N GLU A 102 -14.10 8.74 -11.02
CA GLU A 102 -14.66 9.38 -9.82
C GLU A 102 -13.67 9.52 -8.66
N LEU A 103 -12.79 8.54 -8.44
CA LEU A 103 -11.74 8.60 -7.40
C LEU A 103 -10.59 9.54 -7.80
N ALA A 104 -10.35 9.69 -9.11
CA ALA A 104 -9.33 10.60 -9.65
C ALA A 104 -9.66 12.08 -9.40
N TYR A 105 -10.95 12.43 -9.31
CA TYR A 105 -11.44 13.80 -9.08
C TYR A 105 -11.81 14.12 -7.63
N SER A 106 -12.37 13.16 -6.88
CA SER A 106 -12.94 13.43 -5.55
C SER A 106 -11.91 13.46 -4.42
N PHE A 107 -10.76 12.82 -4.60
CA PHE A 107 -9.71 12.83 -3.62
C PHE A 107 -8.40 13.19 -4.31
N ASN A 108 -7.62 14.07 -3.72
CA ASN A 108 -6.26 14.36 -4.16
C ASN A 108 -5.32 13.16 -3.84
N MET A 109 -5.73 11.92 -4.18
CA MET A 109 -5.07 10.64 -3.95
C MET A 109 -3.84 10.50 -4.84
N GLY A 110 -2.74 11.13 -4.44
CA GLY A 110 -1.48 11.12 -5.18
C GLY A 110 -0.66 9.85 -5.01
N SER A 111 -0.97 9.02 -4.01
CA SER A 111 -0.11 7.91 -3.59
C SER A 111 -0.85 6.59 -3.36
N ASP A 112 -0.07 5.51 -3.37
CA ASP A 112 -0.50 4.17 -2.95
C ASP A 112 -0.99 4.14 -1.49
N GLN A 113 -0.39 4.92 -0.59
CA GLN A 113 -0.82 5.05 0.81
C GLN A 113 -2.26 5.56 0.93
N GLN A 114 -2.59 6.63 0.21
CA GLN A 114 -3.94 7.18 0.25
C GLN A 114 -4.96 6.21 -0.37
N LEU A 115 -4.61 5.58 -1.49
CA LEU A 115 -5.45 4.58 -2.13
C LEU A 115 -5.74 3.40 -1.19
N LEU A 116 -4.71 2.82 -0.59
CA LEU A 116 -4.88 1.71 0.34
C LEU A 116 -5.70 2.12 1.58
N ALA A 117 -5.48 3.32 2.12
CA ALA A 117 -6.23 3.82 3.27
C ALA A 117 -7.75 3.90 2.99
N SER A 118 -8.15 4.22 1.76
CA SER A 118 -9.58 4.23 1.39
C SER A 118 -10.25 2.86 1.40
N PHE A 119 -9.47 1.79 1.26
CA PHE A 119 -9.99 0.41 1.24
C PHE A 119 -10.01 -0.25 2.62
N VAL A 120 -9.04 0.10 3.47
CA VAL A 120 -8.82 -0.62 4.74
C VAL A 120 -9.16 0.22 5.97
N GLY A 121 -9.46 1.51 5.78
CA GLY A 121 -9.64 2.46 6.86
C GLY A 121 -8.29 2.96 7.40
N THR A 122 -8.36 4.00 8.24
CA THR A 122 -7.25 4.48 9.07
C THR A 122 -7.48 4.09 10.51
#